data_AF-A0A239C4J6-F1
#
_entry.id   AF-A0A239C4J6-F1
#
_cell.length_a   1.000
_cell.length_b   1.000
_cell.length_c   1.000
_cell.angle_alpha   90.00
_cell.angle_beta   90.00
_cell.angle_gamma   90.00
#
_symmetry.space_group_name_H-M   'P 1'
#
loop_
_entity.id
_entity.type
_entity.pdbx_description
1 polymer ?
#
loop_
_entity_poly.entity_id
_entity_poly.type
_entity_poly.pdbx_seq_one_letter_code
_entity_poly.pdbx_strand_id
1 'polypeptide(L)'
;MLTIRQAQLDVLSQARMARFEERLQTLLSTLAPRLSATEVSAVSTRILRDAPAFGLHSEADIARFGEISLAAFDPFPDERLPVPALAILMSHGLAPQRKLERYAAWAASLRETSGRAGGAVQ
;
A
#
# COMPACT_ATOMS: atom_id res chain seq x y z
N MET A 1 7.63 -1.39 -41.64
CA MET A 1 6.83 -0.24 -41.18
C MET A 1 6.06 -0.70 -39.94
N LEU A 2 6.44 -0.21 -38.75
CA LEU A 2 6.10 -0.77 -37.43
C LEU A 2 5.31 0.23 -36.57
N THR A 3 4.35 0.91 -37.19
CA THR A 3 3.56 1.99 -36.56
C THR A 3 2.36 1.47 -35.75
N ILE A 4 1.99 0.20 -35.90
CA ILE A 4 1.08 -0.53 -35.01
C ILE A 4 1.89 -1.07 -33.82
N ARG A 5 2.45 -0.23 -32.93
CA ARG A 5 3.11 -0.76 -31.71
C ARG A 5 2.94 0.11 -30.47
N GLN A 6 3.28 1.40 -30.49
CA GLN A 6 3.35 2.16 -29.23
C GLN A 6 1.97 2.55 -28.68
N ALA A 7 1.13 3.21 -29.49
CA ALA A 7 -0.19 3.67 -29.05
C ALA A 7 -1.11 2.54 -28.56
N GLN A 8 -1.01 1.34 -29.16
CA GLN A 8 -1.77 0.17 -28.71
C GLN A 8 -1.23 -0.41 -27.39
N LEU A 9 0.10 -0.43 -27.21
CA LEU A 9 0.72 -0.83 -25.93
C LEU A 9 0.36 0.15 -24.81
N ASP A 10 0.30 1.45 -25.12
CA ASP A 10 -0.09 2.48 -24.16
C ASP A 10 -1.56 2.30 -23.73
N VAL A 11 -2.48 2.08 -24.68
CA VAL A 11 -3.90 1.80 -24.38
C VAL A 11 -4.06 0.53 -23.54
N LEU A 12 -3.32 -0.54 -23.85
CA LEU A 12 -3.34 -1.77 -23.06
C LEU A 12 -2.76 -1.56 -21.65
N SER A 13 -1.70 -0.78 -21.52
CA SER A 13 -1.09 -0.43 -20.24
C SER A 13 -2.05 0.37 -19.37
N GLN A 14 -2.70 1.39 -19.95
CA GLN A 14 -3.73 2.18 -19.27
C GLN A 14 -4.90 1.32 -18.81
N ALA A 15 -5.43 0.45 -19.69
CA ALA A 15 -6.52 -0.46 -19.32
C ALA A 15 -6.11 -1.45 -18.23
N ARG A 16 -4.86 -1.93 -18.24
CA ARG A 16 -4.33 -2.80 -17.18
C ARG A 16 -4.26 -2.08 -15.84
N MET A 17 -3.73 -0.84 -15.85
CA MET A 17 -3.61 -0.02 -14.65
C MET A 17 -4.98 0.31 -14.05
N ALA A 18 -5.95 0.73 -14.89
CA ALA A 18 -7.31 1.01 -14.44
C ALA A 18 -7.97 -0.21 -13.76
N ARG A 19 -7.86 -1.39 -14.38
CA ARG A 19 -8.37 -2.63 -13.77
C ARG A 19 -7.65 -2.99 -12.47
N PHE A 20 -6.35 -2.72 -12.38
CA PHE A 20 -5.60 -2.95 -11.14
C PHE A 20 -6.07 -2.00 -10.04
N GLU A 21 -6.24 -0.72 -10.35
CA GLU A 21 -6.77 0.27 -9.43
C GLU A 21 -8.17 -0.12 -8.92
N GLU A 22 -9.07 -0.57 -9.79
CA GLU A 22 -10.40 -1.08 -9.40
C GLU A 22 -10.30 -2.27 -8.43
N ARG A 23 -9.42 -3.24 -8.72
CA ARG A 23 -9.19 -4.39 -7.81
C ARG A 23 -8.59 -3.94 -6.48
N LEU A 24 -7.66 -2.98 -6.50
CA LEU A 24 -7.06 -2.43 -5.29
C LEU A 24 -8.10 -1.71 -4.45
N GLN A 25 -8.93 -0.84 -5.04
CA GLN A 25 -10.02 -0.18 -4.34
C GLN A 25 -11.01 -1.18 -3.73
N THR A 26 -11.35 -2.25 -4.47
CA THR A 26 -12.21 -3.34 -3.95
C THR A 26 -11.59 -4.02 -2.73
N LEU A 27 -10.29 -4.32 -2.79
CA LEU A 27 -9.54 -4.89 -1.67
C LEU A 27 -9.55 -3.96 -0.46
N LEU A 28 -9.23 -2.68 -0.64
CA LEU A 28 -9.18 -1.70 0.45
C LEU A 28 -10.55 -1.51 1.10
N SER A 29 -11.63 -1.40 0.30
CA SER A 29 -13.01 -1.34 0.80
C SER A 29 -13.39 -2.57 1.62
N THR A 30 -12.90 -3.76 1.22
CA THR A 30 -13.16 -5.01 1.95
C THR A 30 -12.44 -5.03 3.30
N LEU A 31 -11.21 -4.51 3.36
CA LEU A 31 -10.38 -4.50 4.57
C LEU A 31 -10.77 -3.40 5.55
N ALA A 32 -11.28 -2.28 5.05
CA ALA A 32 -11.65 -1.12 5.83
C ALA A 32 -13.08 -0.65 5.47
N PRO A 33 -14.12 -1.42 5.85
CA PRO A 33 -15.51 -1.15 5.45
C PRO A 33 -16.09 0.16 6.01
N ARG A 34 -15.38 0.78 6.96
CA ARG A 34 -15.72 2.10 7.53
C ARG A 34 -15.30 3.28 6.66
N LEU A 35 -14.37 3.07 5.71
CA LEU A 35 -13.93 4.12 4.80
C LEU A 35 -15.00 4.37 3.73
N SER A 36 -15.27 5.63 3.46
CA SER A 36 -16.07 6.04 2.32
C SER A 36 -15.37 5.74 0.99
N ALA A 37 -16.13 5.70 -0.11
CA ALA A 37 -15.58 5.51 -1.44
C ALA A 37 -14.52 6.59 -1.80
N THR A 38 -14.72 7.83 -1.34
CA THR A 38 -13.75 8.93 -1.54
C THR A 38 -12.44 8.69 -0.79
N GLU A 39 -12.52 8.21 0.46
CA GLU A 39 -11.32 7.86 1.24
C GLU A 39 -10.58 6.68 0.63
N VAL A 40 -11.29 5.64 0.18
CA VAL A 40 -10.69 4.50 -0.52
C VAL A 40 -9.98 4.94 -1.81
N SER A 41 -10.60 5.85 -2.58
CA SER A 41 -9.98 6.42 -3.78
C SER A 41 -8.70 7.22 -3.44
N ALA A 42 -8.73 8.05 -2.38
CA ALA A 42 -7.56 8.81 -1.94
C ALA A 42 -6.41 7.89 -1.48
N VAL A 43 -6.74 6.86 -0.69
CA VAL A 43 -5.76 5.88 -0.19
C VAL A 43 -5.17 5.04 -1.33
N SER A 44 -5.99 4.55 -2.26
CA SER A 44 -5.51 3.78 -3.43
C SER A 44 -4.60 4.62 -4.34
N THR A 45 -5.00 5.84 -4.68
CA THR A 45 -4.17 6.79 -5.47
C THR A 45 -2.80 6.97 -4.83
N ARG A 46 -2.77 7.09 -3.51
CA ARG A 46 -1.54 7.29 -2.77
C ARG A 46 -0.65 6.06 -2.71
N ILE A 47 -1.24 4.88 -2.48
CA ILE A 47 -0.52 3.61 -2.53
C ILE A 47 0.16 3.45 -3.88
N LEU A 48 -0.57 3.71 -4.97
CA LEU A 48 -0.04 3.65 -6.34
C LEU A 48 1.10 4.64 -6.58
N ARG A 49 1.01 5.85 -6.02
CA ARG A 49 2.04 6.88 -6.12
C ARG A 49 3.30 6.56 -5.32
N ASP A 50 3.15 6.07 -4.09
CA ASP A 50 4.26 5.92 -3.14
C ASP A 50 5.02 4.59 -3.35
N ALA A 51 4.33 3.53 -3.79
CA ALA A 51 4.91 2.20 -3.97
C ALA A 51 6.17 2.14 -4.85
N PRO A 52 6.24 2.84 -6.01
CA PRO A 52 7.45 2.86 -6.84
C PRO A 52 8.68 3.42 -6.12
N ALA A 53 8.50 4.40 -5.22
CA ALA A 53 9.60 4.97 -4.44
C ALA A 53 10.20 3.97 -3.44
N PHE A 54 9.43 2.95 -3.06
CA PHE A 54 9.88 1.85 -2.21
C PHE A 54 10.44 0.65 -3.01
N GLY A 55 10.43 0.74 -4.35
CA GLY A 55 10.82 -0.35 -5.25
C GLY A 55 9.77 -1.44 -5.39
N LEU A 56 8.49 -1.14 -5.09
CA LEU A 56 7.38 -2.06 -5.25
C LEU A 56 6.75 -1.84 -6.63
N HIS A 57 6.94 -2.81 -7.52
CA HIS A 57 6.53 -2.67 -8.93
C HIS A 57 5.50 -3.73 -9.36
N SER A 58 5.33 -4.80 -8.59
CA SER A 58 4.31 -5.80 -8.88
C SER A 58 2.98 -5.42 -8.23
N GLU A 59 1.87 -5.78 -8.88
CA GLU A 59 0.53 -5.56 -8.33
C GLU A 59 0.36 -6.22 -6.94
N ALA A 60 0.98 -7.38 -6.74
CA ALA A 60 0.97 -8.11 -5.48
C ALA A 60 1.70 -7.34 -4.37
N ASP A 61 2.89 -6.79 -4.66
CA ASP A 61 3.65 -5.99 -3.68
C ASP A 61 2.88 -4.73 -3.27
N ILE A 62 2.28 -4.06 -4.25
CA ILE A 62 1.50 -2.82 -4.04
C ILE A 62 0.26 -3.12 -3.19
N ALA A 63 -0.49 -4.17 -3.54
CA ALA A 63 -1.66 -4.59 -2.77
C ALA A 63 -1.28 -4.95 -1.33
N ARG A 64 -0.20 -5.73 -1.16
CA ARG A 64 0.29 -6.12 0.15
C ARG A 64 0.75 -4.93 0.99
N PHE A 65 1.39 -3.94 0.38
CA PHE A 65 1.74 -2.68 1.04
C PHE A 65 0.48 -1.94 1.53
N GLY A 66 -0.56 -1.86 0.70
CA GLY A 66 -1.86 -1.29 1.07
C GLY A 66 -2.50 -2.00 2.26
N GLU A 67 -2.55 -3.34 2.22
CA GLU A 67 -3.05 -4.19 3.31
C GLU A 67 -2.34 -3.91 4.63
N ILE A 68 -1.01 -3.96 4.64
CA ILE A 68 -0.22 -3.75 5.86
C ILE A 68 -0.47 -2.35 6.41
N SER A 69 -0.49 -1.34 5.52
CA SER A 69 -0.63 0.06 5.93
C SER A 69 -2.01 0.37 6.49
N LEU A 70 -3.09 -0.10 5.87
CA LEU A 70 -4.44 0.02 6.44
C LEU A 70 -4.59 -0.73 7.76
N ALA A 71 -3.93 -1.88 7.88
CA ALA A 71 -4.00 -2.67 9.11
C ALA A 71 -3.15 -2.05 10.24
N ALA A 72 -2.12 -1.26 9.92
CA ALA A 72 -1.24 -0.57 10.86
C ALA A 72 -1.78 0.80 11.27
N PHE A 73 -2.42 1.49 10.32
CA PHE A 73 -2.89 2.86 10.48
C PHE A 73 -4.37 2.93 10.17
N ASP A 74 -5.14 3.29 11.18
CA ASP A 74 -6.54 3.62 11.04
C ASP A 74 -6.81 4.99 11.67
N PRO A 75 -7.00 6.05 10.86
CA PRO A 75 -6.97 6.08 9.39
C PRO A 75 -5.54 5.99 8.80
N PHE A 76 -5.45 5.74 7.49
CA PHE A 76 -4.18 5.82 6.74
C PHE A 76 -3.60 7.24 6.86
N PRO A 77 -2.29 7.42 7.14
CA PRO A 77 -1.75 8.73 7.51
C PRO A 77 -1.73 9.71 6.33
N ASP A 78 -2.35 10.89 6.44
CA ASP A 78 -2.56 11.86 5.33
C ASP A 78 -1.30 12.48 4.71
N GLU A 79 -0.19 12.58 5.44
CA GLU A 79 1.01 13.28 4.94
C GLU A 79 2.16 12.34 4.62
N ARG A 80 2.55 11.49 5.57
CA ARG A 80 3.69 10.59 5.41
C ARG A 80 3.59 9.38 6.33
N LEU A 81 4.16 8.27 5.89
CA LEU A 81 4.42 7.14 6.78
C LEU A 81 5.40 7.55 7.90
N PRO A 82 5.30 6.97 9.11
CA PRO A 82 6.24 7.22 10.19
C PRO A 82 7.69 6.90 9.79
N VAL A 83 8.66 7.60 10.40
CA VAL A 83 10.10 7.41 10.13
C VAL A 83 10.54 5.94 10.18
N PRO A 84 10.12 5.11 11.17
CA PRO A 84 10.49 3.69 11.19
C PRO A 84 9.95 2.89 9.99
N ALA A 85 8.72 3.17 9.54
CA ALA A 85 8.16 2.56 8.34
C ALA A 85 8.96 2.92 7.09
N LEU A 86 9.30 4.21 6.94
CA LEU A 86 10.10 4.69 5.82
C LEU A 86 11.50 4.08 5.81
N ALA A 87 12.15 3.97 6.97
CA ALA A 87 13.47 3.36 7.07
C ALA A 87 13.47 1.89 6.59
N ILE A 88 12.40 1.14 6.86
CA ILE A 88 12.24 -0.22 6.37
C ILE A 88 12.00 -0.23 4.85
N LEU A 89 11.03 0.55 4.36
CA LEU A 89 10.60 0.54 2.96
C LEU A 89 11.64 1.13 2.01
N MET A 90 12.42 2.11 2.48
CA MET A 90 13.52 2.72 1.73
C MET A 90 14.87 2.01 1.91
N SER A 91 14.93 0.89 2.65
CA SER A 91 16.17 0.15 2.85
C SER A 91 16.75 -0.35 1.52
N HIS A 92 17.93 0.16 1.15
CA HIS A 92 18.65 -0.26 -0.04
C HIS A 92 19.25 -1.67 0.16
N GLY A 93 19.23 -2.48 -0.89
CA GLY A 93 19.77 -3.86 -0.86
C GLY A 93 18.80 -4.94 -0.37
N LEU A 94 17.58 -4.57 0.05
CA LEU A 94 16.52 -5.53 0.34
C LEU A 94 15.60 -5.72 -0.86
N ALA A 95 15.30 -6.97 -1.18
CA ALA A 95 14.24 -7.31 -2.14
C ALA A 95 12.86 -6.83 -1.63
N PRO A 96 11.93 -6.47 -2.54
CA PRO A 96 10.58 -5.99 -2.20
C PRO A 96 9.87 -6.85 -1.14
N GLN A 97 9.88 -8.18 -1.33
CA GLN A 97 9.26 -9.11 -0.40
C GLN A 97 9.81 -8.99 1.02
N ARG A 98 11.13 -8.89 1.17
CA ARG A 98 11.79 -8.76 2.48
C ARG A 98 11.48 -7.42 3.16
N LYS A 99 11.31 -6.35 2.38
CA LYS A 99 10.85 -5.06 2.90
C LYS A 99 9.44 -5.18 3.46
N LEU A 100 8.53 -5.80 2.70
CA LEU A 100 7.14 -5.99 3.11
C LEU A 100 7.02 -6.91 4.33
N GLU A 101 7.81 -7.97 4.42
CA GLU A 101 7.88 -8.83 5.60
C GLU A 101 8.29 -8.06 6.86
N ARG A 102 9.38 -7.27 6.77
CA ARG A 102 9.86 -6.44 7.89
C ARG A 102 8.84 -5.36 8.25
N TYR A 103 8.21 -4.74 7.25
CA TYR A 103 7.20 -3.73 7.45
C TYR A 103 5.96 -4.31 8.14
N ALA A 104 5.51 -5.49 7.73
CA ALA A 104 4.41 -6.21 8.38
C ALA A 104 4.73 -6.58 9.83
N ALA A 105 5.94 -7.08 10.11
CA ALA A 105 6.38 -7.41 11.47
C ALA A 105 6.41 -6.17 12.37
N TRP A 106 6.95 -5.06 11.87
CA TRP A 106 6.96 -3.78 12.56
C TRP A 106 5.53 -3.27 12.84
N ALA A 107 4.66 -3.28 11.83
CA ALA A 107 3.26 -2.88 11.95
C ALA A 107 2.50 -3.72 12.99
N ALA A 108 2.74 -5.03 13.03
CA ALA A 108 2.15 -5.91 14.04
C ALA A 108 2.60 -5.53 15.46
N SER A 109 3.89 -5.24 15.66
CA SER A 109 4.42 -4.86 16.98
C SER A 109 3.84 -3.55 17.52
N LEU A 110 3.50 -2.60 16.64
CA LEU A 110 2.81 -1.36 17.03
C LEU A 110 1.45 -1.66 17.66
N ARG A 111 0.68 -2.57 17.06
CA ARG A 111 -0.65 -2.93 17.56
C ARG A 111 -0.61 -3.64 18.90
N GLU A 112 0.36 -4.53 19.10
CA GLU A 112 0.55 -5.20 20.39
C GLU A 112 0.91 -4.19 21.49
N THR A 113 1.74 -3.20 21.16
CA THR A 113 2.16 -2.16 22.11
C THR A 113 1.00 -1.23 22.46
N SER A 114 0.24 -0.76 21.47
CA SER A 114 -0.96 0.06 21.68
C SER A 114 -2.07 -0.70 22.42
N GLY A 115 -2.22 -2.00 22.16
CA GLY A 115 -3.17 -2.87 22.87
C GLY A 115 -2.83 -3.09 24.34
N ARG A 116 -1.54 -3.20 24.70
CA ARG A 116 -1.11 -3.31 26.11
C ARG A 116 -1.26 -2.01 26.90
N ALA A 117 -1.03 -0.85 26.27
CA ALA A 117 -1.15 0.44 26.95
C ALA A 117 -2.60 0.77 27.38
N GLY A 118 -3.61 0.19 26.70
CA GLY A 118 -5.02 0.33 27.09
C GLY A 118 -5.49 -0.63 28.20
N GLY A 119 -4.65 -1.56 28.66
CA GLY A 119 -5.01 -2.59 29.64
C GLY A 119 -4.58 -2.30 31.09
N ALA A 120 -3.97 -1.13 31.36
CA ALA A 120 -3.48 -0.75 32.68
C ALA A 120 -4.38 0.29 33.36
N VAL A 121 -5.69 0.03 33.41
CA VAL A 121 -6.62 0.68 34.36
C VAL A 121 -7.68 -0.37 34.73
N GLN A 122 -7.41 -1.12 35.81
CA GLN A 122 -8.44 -1.74 36.65
C GLN A 122 -8.14 -1.37 38.09
#